data_AF-A0A257ME58-F1
#
_entry.id   AF-A0A257ME58-F1
#
_cell.length_a   1.000
_cell.length_b   1.000
_cell.length_c   1.000
_cell.angle_alpha   90.00
_cell.angle_beta   90.00
_cell.angle_gamma   90.00
#
_symmetry.space_group_name_H-M   'P 1'
#
loop_
_entity.id
_entity.type
_entity.pdbx_description
1 polymer ?
#
loop_
_entity_poly.entity_id
_entity_poly.type
_entity_poly.pdbx_seq_one_letter_code
_entity_poly.pdbx_strand_id
1 'polypeptide(L)'
;MKKLAAITFTSMMLLLATAMVVGAVDMVEIRGHVATDSDTWTAEDFAGFYYDIDDNIATETMTFTVTDRKLLEPDGVVYNTTAMETDFEFDAWGGYLTLGFMANQYFAGYVDAEGTDDVLFEESDDENVLADEQLLKILADDDSEMTVTSGTPLKGQEGYELGIKSIDIDGNKVYLELTKDGEIVDSKVISPSADNADMADKTYYYKKDVGDSKDVVIVAVHFKNAFRGADQDLATVDGFWQLSDTPTDVSENTEYDKMTIQTVTDNSIMMNNEDNDITLSNDKDITLMEDVHIITADPSADEGDVLRYYPAKIVTAPGTYEIRSDVATGSAEWDASTFAGFYYDIDDNIKTETLTATVTDRNLNEPDGVVYNTVAMEDDFDFDAWGKYLIMGFLAEPYFAGYVDTPDTTDDVLFEESDDENILADEQLLKILVDDDSERTVTSGTPLMGQEGYELGIKSIDIDGNKVYLELTKDGEVVDSKVISPSADNADMADKTYYYKRDVGDSKDVVIVAVHF
;
A
#
# COMPACT_ATOMS: atom_id res chain seq x y z
N MET A 1 -12.38 -66.65 -41.12
CA MET A 1 -11.65 -65.50 -41.69
C MET A 1 -11.95 -64.28 -40.85
N LYS A 2 -11.03 -63.89 -39.96
CA LYS A 2 -10.95 -62.59 -39.26
C LYS A 2 -9.56 -62.57 -38.61
N LYS A 3 -8.69 -61.66 -39.03
CA LYS A 3 -7.54 -61.20 -38.25
C LYS A 3 -7.58 -59.67 -38.32
N LEU A 4 -7.71 -59.07 -37.14
CA LEU A 4 -7.72 -57.63 -36.91
C LEU A 4 -6.32 -57.06 -37.18
N ALA A 5 -6.29 -55.90 -37.83
CA ALA A 5 -5.12 -55.04 -37.91
C ALA A 5 -5.07 -54.16 -36.65
N ALA A 6 -3.88 -54.08 -36.04
CA ALA A 6 -3.58 -53.14 -34.97
C ALA A 6 -3.36 -51.75 -35.58
N ILE A 7 -4.03 -50.74 -35.04
CA ILE A 7 -3.77 -49.32 -35.30
C ILE A 7 -3.04 -48.79 -34.07
N THR A 8 -1.76 -48.48 -34.24
CA THR A 8 -0.94 -47.72 -33.29
C THR A 8 -1.44 -46.27 -33.26
N PHE A 9 -1.97 -45.85 -32.12
CA PHE A 9 -2.21 -44.44 -31.81
C PHE A 9 -0.90 -43.82 -31.33
N THR A 10 -0.28 -42.99 -32.16
CA THR A 10 0.82 -42.11 -31.75
C THR A 10 0.19 -40.92 -31.04
N SER A 11 0.29 -40.90 -29.71
CA SER A 11 -0.06 -39.75 -28.87
C SER A 11 0.95 -38.63 -29.15
N MET A 12 0.47 -37.56 -29.77
CA MET A 12 1.20 -36.31 -29.96
C MET A 12 0.91 -35.45 -28.74
N MET A 13 1.88 -35.40 -27.83
CA MET A 13 1.84 -34.61 -26.61
C MET A 13 2.07 -33.15 -27.00
N LEU A 14 0.99 -32.37 -27.02
CA LEU A 14 1.05 -30.91 -27.18
C LEU A 14 1.66 -30.35 -25.88
N LEU A 15 2.90 -29.86 -25.95
CA LEU A 15 3.43 -28.97 -24.91
C LEU A 15 2.70 -27.63 -25.08
N LEU A 16 1.68 -27.36 -24.25
CA LEU A 16 1.27 -25.98 -24.01
C LEU A 16 2.38 -25.34 -23.19
N ALA A 17 3.17 -24.47 -23.83
CA ALA A 17 3.92 -23.47 -23.10
C ALA A 17 2.88 -22.48 -22.55
N THR A 18 2.46 -22.70 -21.31
CA THR A 18 1.79 -21.65 -20.55
C THR A 18 2.85 -20.59 -20.28
N ALA A 19 2.85 -19.52 -21.08
CA ALA A 19 3.43 -18.27 -20.63
C ALA A 19 2.71 -17.95 -19.31
N MET A 20 3.44 -18.03 -18.20
CA MET A 20 2.94 -17.48 -16.95
C MET A 20 2.83 -15.99 -17.22
N VAL A 21 1.60 -15.50 -17.40
CA VAL A 21 1.31 -14.13 -17.05
C VAL A 21 1.63 -14.08 -15.57
N VAL A 22 2.77 -13.52 -15.23
CA VAL A 22 3.03 -13.04 -13.88
C VAL A 22 1.94 -12.01 -13.69
N GLY A 23 0.87 -12.38 -12.99
CA GLY A 23 -0.09 -11.38 -12.55
C GLY A 23 0.73 -10.35 -11.79
N ALA A 24 0.69 -9.10 -12.24
CA ALA A 24 1.18 -8.00 -11.43
C ALA A 24 0.58 -8.22 -10.04
N VAL A 25 1.45 -8.36 -9.04
CA VAL A 25 0.99 -8.20 -7.67
C VAL A 25 0.47 -6.77 -7.64
N ASP A 26 -0.82 -6.58 -7.36
CA ASP A 26 -1.36 -5.24 -7.10
C ASP A 26 -0.58 -4.71 -5.89
N MET A 27 0.48 -3.96 -6.18
CA MET A 27 1.33 -3.31 -5.22
C MET A 27 0.77 -1.92 -5.01
N VAL A 28 0.59 -1.52 -3.76
CA VAL A 28 0.27 -0.14 -3.40
C VAL A 28 1.52 0.52 -2.87
N GLU A 29 1.95 1.57 -3.56
CA GLU A 29 3.01 2.44 -3.10
C GLU A 29 2.40 3.62 -2.34
N ILE A 30 2.89 3.86 -1.13
CA ILE A 30 2.53 5.01 -0.31
C ILE A 30 3.79 5.86 -0.14
N ARG A 31 3.92 6.92 -0.94
CA ARG A 31 5.11 7.79 -0.95
C ARG A 31 5.11 8.84 0.18
N GLY A 32 6.31 9.30 0.54
CA GLY A 32 6.51 10.57 1.23
C GLY A 32 6.61 11.74 0.24
N HIS A 33 6.80 12.95 0.75
CA HIS A 33 7.09 14.10 -0.12
C HIS A 33 8.44 13.92 -0.84
N VAL A 34 8.55 14.54 -2.01
CA VAL A 34 9.72 14.42 -2.89
C VAL A 34 10.84 15.35 -2.43
N ALA A 35 12.04 14.80 -2.30
CA ALA A 35 13.25 15.52 -1.97
C ALA A 35 14.20 15.63 -3.18
N THR A 36 14.98 16.71 -3.21
CA THR A 36 16.04 16.96 -4.23
C THR A 36 17.43 17.11 -3.60
N ASP A 37 17.49 17.14 -2.27
CA ASP A 37 18.68 17.19 -1.40
C ASP A 37 18.25 16.53 -0.06
N SER A 38 19.06 16.69 0.98
CA SER A 38 18.78 16.25 2.34
C SER A 38 17.42 16.75 2.83
N ASP A 39 16.64 15.86 3.43
CA ASP A 39 15.27 16.15 3.89
C ASP A 39 14.89 15.24 5.07
N THR A 40 13.77 15.55 5.71
CA THR A 40 13.20 14.82 6.84
C THR A 40 11.72 14.54 6.60
N TRP A 41 11.31 13.29 6.85
CA TRP A 41 9.94 12.83 6.86
C TRP A 41 9.49 12.55 8.29
N THR A 42 8.23 12.85 8.59
CA THR A 42 7.58 12.64 9.87
C THR A 42 6.27 11.89 9.68
N ALA A 43 5.70 11.34 10.75
CA ALA A 43 4.37 10.74 10.67
C ALA A 43 3.25 11.73 10.26
N GLU A 44 3.49 13.04 10.31
CA GLU A 44 2.50 14.05 9.86
C GLU A 44 2.52 14.29 8.34
N ASP A 45 3.65 14.04 7.66
CA ASP A 45 3.88 14.35 6.23
C ASP A 45 4.25 13.13 5.36
N PHE A 46 4.53 11.98 5.96
CA PHE A 46 4.73 10.73 5.25
C PHE A 46 3.61 9.74 5.54
N ALA A 47 2.69 9.63 4.60
CA ALA A 47 1.51 8.76 4.68
C ALA A 47 1.84 7.27 4.92
N GLY A 48 3.08 6.83 4.65
CA GLY A 48 3.54 5.49 4.96
C GLY A 48 3.67 5.22 6.46
N PHE A 49 4.11 6.20 7.25
CA PHE A 49 4.27 6.05 8.69
C PHE A 49 2.94 5.93 9.43
N TYR A 50 2.98 5.26 10.58
CA TYR A 50 1.82 5.14 11.45
C TYR A 50 1.42 6.50 11.99
N TYR A 51 0.12 6.78 11.96
CA TYR A 51 -0.46 7.99 12.51
C TYR A 51 -1.87 7.70 13.03
N ASP A 52 -2.14 8.06 14.28
CA ASP A 52 -3.49 8.07 14.84
C ASP A 52 -4.04 9.49 14.82
N ILE A 53 -5.15 9.72 14.13
CA ILE A 53 -5.74 11.05 13.99
C ILE A 53 -6.59 11.48 15.19
N ASP A 54 -7.14 10.52 15.94
CA ASP A 54 -8.02 10.80 17.07
C ASP A 54 -7.18 11.25 18.28
N ASP A 55 -6.05 10.57 18.50
CA ASP A 55 -5.11 10.85 19.60
C ASP A 55 -3.89 11.68 19.19
N ASN A 56 -3.74 11.98 17.90
CA ASN A 56 -2.59 12.68 17.34
C ASN A 56 -1.27 11.95 17.67
N ILE A 57 -1.27 10.62 17.53
CA ILE A 57 -0.08 9.79 17.74
C ILE A 57 0.77 9.83 16.48
N ALA A 58 1.96 10.42 16.60
CA ALA A 58 2.91 10.61 15.52
C ALA A 58 4.33 10.42 16.08
N THR A 59 4.89 9.22 15.92
CA THR A 59 6.14 8.86 16.64
C THR A 59 7.37 8.81 15.74
N GLU A 60 7.19 8.52 14.45
CA GLU A 60 8.27 8.22 13.51
C GLU A 60 8.84 9.51 12.88
N THR A 61 10.17 9.56 12.78
CA THR A 61 10.91 10.57 12.03
C THR A 61 12.07 9.93 11.28
N MET A 62 12.32 10.33 10.04
CA MET A 62 13.40 9.79 9.21
C MET A 62 14.09 10.92 8.46
N THR A 63 15.39 11.04 8.62
CA THR A 63 16.20 12.10 8.01
C THR A 63 17.23 11.50 7.09
N PHE A 64 17.29 11.98 5.84
CA PHE A 64 18.31 11.61 4.87
C PHE A 64 19.30 12.76 4.72
N THR A 65 20.58 12.49 4.91
CA THR A 65 21.67 13.45 4.68
C THR A 65 22.38 13.08 3.39
N VAL A 66 22.10 13.82 2.32
CA VAL A 66 22.65 13.58 0.98
C VAL A 66 24.00 14.27 0.83
N THR A 67 25.01 13.51 0.41
CA THR A 67 26.31 14.02 -0.01
C THR A 67 26.72 13.35 -1.31
N ASP A 68 26.91 14.10 -2.38
CA ASP A 68 27.31 13.58 -3.70
C ASP A 68 26.42 12.43 -4.20
N ARG A 69 25.09 12.60 -4.12
CA ARG A 69 24.06 11.58 -4.44
C ARG A 69 24.20 10.28 -3.64
N LYS A 70 24.71 10.37 -2.41
CA LYS A 70 24.81 9.24 -1.49
C LYS A 70 24.30 9.60 -0.11
N LEU A 71 23.77 8.58 0.56
CA LEU A 71 23.51 8.56 1.99
C LEU A 71 24.69 7.78 2.59
N LEU A 72 25.67 8.51 3.11
CA LEU A 72 26.92 7.93 3.59
C LEU A 72 26.73 7.36 4.99
N GLU A 73 27.25 6.17 5.25
CA GLU A 73 27.21 5.63 6.60
C GLU A 73 28.01 6.50 7.61
N PRO A 74 27.63 6.50 8.91
CA PRO A 74 26.43 5.84 9.44
C PRO A 74 25.21 6.76 9.49
N ASP A 75 25.36 8.07 9.24
CA ASP A 75 24.33 9.09 9.49
C ASP A 75 23.68 9.64 8.20
N GLY A 76 23.86 8.93 7.09
CA GLY A 76 23.23 9.22 5.81
C GLY A 76 21.73 9.00 5.86
N VAL A 77 21.29 8.03 6.67
CA VAL A 77 19.90 7.84 7.09
C VAL A 77 19.88 7.74 8.60
N VAL A 78 19.02 8.52 9.24
CA VAL A 78 18.73 8.40 10.67
C VAL A 78 17.23 8.31 10.85
N TYR A 79 16.77 7.20 11.42
CA TYR A 79 15.38 6.94 11.77
C TYR A 79 15.23 6.96 13.29
N ASN A 80 14.23 7.66 13.80
CA ASN A 80 13.88 7.66 15.22
C ASN A 80 12.40 7.41 15.38
N THR A 81 12.04 6.67 16.42
CA THR A 81 10.67 6.58 16.92
C THR A 81 10.65 6.71 18.43
N THR A 82 9.66 7.41 18.97
CA THR A 82 9.49 7.61 20.41
C THR A 82 8.05 7.33 20.81
N ALA A 83 7.86 6.40 21.74
CA ALA A 83 6.56 5.98 22.22
C ALA A 83 5.74 7.14 22.78
N MET A 84 4.46 7.12 22.46
CA MET A 84 3.45 8.03 22.98
C MET A 84 2.40 7.22 23.74
N GLU A 85 1.82 7.82 24.76
CA GLU A 85 0.70 7.26 25.50
C GLU A 85 -0.59 7.49 24.72
N THR A 86 -1.44 6.47 24.68
CA THR A 86 -2.81 6.45 24.14
C THR A 86 -3.70 5.65 25.09
N ASP A 87 -5.00 5.92 25.07
CA ASP A 87 -5.97 5.20 25.90
C ASP A 87 -6.39 3.89 25.20
N PHE A 88 -6.80 2.88 25.98
CA PHE A 88 -7.50 1.72 25.38
C PHE A 88 -8.86 2.17 24.84
N GLU A 89 -9.36 1.52 23.78
CA GLU A 89 -10.74 1.75 23.31
C GLU A 89 -11.74 1.48 24.44
N PHE A 90 -11.45 0.50 25.31
CA PHE A 90 -12.12 0.39 26.59
C PHE A 90 -11.43 1.26 27.65
N ASP A 91 -11.79 2.56 27.67
CA ASP A 91 -11.20 3.62 28.51
C ASP A 91 -10.90 3.23 29.97
N ALA A 92 -11.71 2.34 30.57
CA ALA A 92 -11.59 1.99 31.97
C ALA A 92 -10.35 1.11 32.30
N TRP A 93 -9.66 0.58 31.29
CA TRP A 93 -8.36 -0.10 31.45
C TRP A 93 -7.16 0.86 31.52
N GLY A 94 -7.36 2.17 31.35
CA GLY A 94 -6.28 3.16 31.34
C GLY A 94 -5.66 3.30 29.96
N GLY A 95 -4.33 3.36 29.90
CA GLY A 95 -3.59 3.58 28.65
C GLY A 95 -2.34 2.73 28.50
N TYR A 96 -1.72 2.85 27.33
CA TYR A 96 -0.50 2.15 26.95
C TYR A 96 0.40 3.02 26.09
N LEU A 97 1.69 2.64 26.04
CA LEU A 97 2.69 3.20 25.15
C LEU A 97 2.61 2.50 23.79
N THR A 98 2.36 3.28 22.75
CA THR A 98 2.34 2.86 21.35
C THR A 98 3.40 3.61 20.55
N LEU A 99 3.89 2.99 19.48
CA LEU A 99 4.75 3.65 18.50
C LEU A 99 4.61 3.03 17.11
N GLY A 100 4.88 3.83 16.09
CA GLY A 100 5.24 3.35 14.77
C GLY A 100 6.66 2.80 14.75
N PHE A 101 6.86 1.60 14.22
CA PHE A 101 8.16 1.02 13.93
C PHE A 101 8.16 0.46 12.51
N MET A 102 9.00 1.01 11.64
CA MET A 102 9.07 0.65 10.22
C MET A 102 7.67 0.71 9.59
N ALA A 103 6.98 1.84 9.78
CA ALA A 103 5.67 2.12 9.21
C ALA A 103 4.51 1.24 9.71
N ASN A 104 4.66 0.53 10.83
CA ASN A 104 3.60 -0.29 11.43
C ASN A 104 3.45 0.01 12.93
N GLN A 105 2.23 -0.09 13.46
CA GLN A 105 1.94 0.16 14.89
C GLN A 105 2.40 -0.99 15.78
N TYR A 106 2.96 -0.65 16.93
CA TYR A 106 3.37 -1.60 17.97
C TYR A 106 3.05 -1.10 19.37
N PHE A 107 2.82 -2.06 20.27
CA PHE A 107 2.79 -1.87 21.71
C PHE A 107 4.21 -1.91 22.28
N ALA A 108 4.52 -0.93 23.14
CA ALA A 108 5.79 -0.82 23.86
C ALA A 108 5.64 -1.08 25.37
N GLY A 109 4.48 -0.79 25.97
CA GLY A 109 4.26 -1.03 27.40
C GLY A 109 2.93 -0.52 27.94
N TYR A 110 2.51 -0.98 29.10
CA TYR A 110 1.38 -0.46 29.85
C TYR A 110 1.77 0.78 30.66
N VAL A 111 0.82 1.70 30.88
CA VAL A 111 1.05 2.92 31.65
C VAL A 111 0.36 2.85 33.02
N ASP A 112 1.10 3.19 34.08
CA ASP A 112 0.57 3.42 35.43
C ASP A 112 -0.17 4.76 35.48
N ALA A 113 -1.49 4.72 35.51
CA ALA A 113 -2.34 5.91 35.52
C ALA A 113 -3.05 6.07 36.86
N GLU A 114 -2.53 6.98 37.69
CA GLU A 114 -3.06 7.33 39.01
C GLU A 114 -4.58 7.62 38.98
N GLY A 115 -5.37 6.72 39.60
CA GLY A 115 -6.81 6.87 39.75
C GLY A 115 -7.66 6.21 38.68
N THR A 116 -7.06 5.39 37.81
CA THR A 116 -7.75 4.44 36.92
C THR A 116 -7.71 3.03 37.50
N ASP A 117 -8.57 2.13 37.01
CA ASP A 117 -8.50 0.69 37.34
C ASP A 117 -7.62 0.00 36.27
N ASP A 118 -6.32 0.31 36.24
CA ASP A 118 -5.29 -0.12 35.28
C ASP A 118 -4.88 -1.59 35.46
N VAL A 119 -5.88 -2.47 35.53
CA VAL A 119 -5.72 -3.90 35.81
C VAL A 119 -4.73 -4.60 34.88
N LEU A 120 -4.53 -4.12 33.65
CA LEU A 120 -3.56 -4.72 32.72
C LEU A 120 -2.12 -4.36 33.06
N PHE A 121 -1.90 -3.14 33.57
CA PHE A 121 -0.63 -2.70 34.15
C PHE A 121 -0.36 -3.47 35.44
N GLU A 122 -1.28 -3.42 36.42
CA GLU A 122 -1.09 -4.04 37.74
C GLU A 122 -0.85 -5.57 37.69
N GLU A 123 -1.40 -6.24 36.68
CA GLU A 123 -1.27 -7.68 36.54
C GLU A 123 -0.05 -8.10 35.74
N SER A 124 0.58 -7.22 34.97
CA SER A 124 1.81 -7.55 34.22
C SER A 124 3.03 -7.44 35.15
N ASP A 125 3.96 -8.40 35.08
CA ASP A 125 5.20 -8.32 35.87
C ASP A 125 6.29 -7.47 35.18
N ASP A 126 6.35 -7.52 33.83
CA ASP A 126 7.15 -6.63 32.99
C ASP A 126 6.21 -5.76 32.14
N GLU A 127 5.90 -4.56 32.63
CA GLU A 127 4.89 -3.69 32.04
C GLU A 127 5.40 -2.95 30.80
N ASN A 128 6.72 -2.82 30.63
CA ASN A 128 7.36 -2.17 29.48
C ASN A 128 8.23 -3.16 28.72
N VAL A 129 7.70 -3.72 27.64
CA VAL A 129 8.40 -4.71 26.81
C VAL A 129 9.54 -4.10 26.00
N LEU A 130 9.48 -2.79 25.70
CA LEU A 130 10.56 -2.09 25.01
C LEU A 130 11.83 -1.97 25.87
N ALA A 131 11.68 -1.93 27.21
CA ALA A 131 12.82 -1.96 28.12
C ALA A 131 13.61 -3.29 28.04
N ASP A 132 12.98 -4.36 27.55
CA ASP A 132 13.60 -5.64 27.22
C ASP A 132 13.98 -5.76 25.73
N GLU A 133 14.07 -4.62 25.03
CA GLU A 133 14.46 -4.51 23.62
C GLU A 133 13.55 -5.30 22.66
N GLN A 134 12.25 -5.31 22.94
CA GLN A 134 11.25 -5.95 22.08
C GLN A 134 9.96 -5.14 21.95
N LEU A 135 9.22 -5.38 20.88
CA LEU A 135 7.90 -4.80 20.61
C LEU A 135 6.87 -5.90 20.36
N LEU A 136 5.60 -5.64 20.68
CA LEU A 136 4.49 -6.56 20.41
C LEU A 136 3.49 -5.92 19.43
N LYS A 137 3.02 -6.68 18.43
CA LYS A 137 1.95 -6.20 17.55
C LYS A 137 0.63 -6.13 18.30
N ILE A 138 -0.11 -5.05 18.13
CA ILE A 138 -1.49 -4.93 18.60
C ILE A 138 -2.39 -5.66 17.60
N LEU A 139 -3.12 -6.66 18.06
CA LEU A 139 -4.01 -7.48 17.24
C LEU A 139 -5.48 -7.15 17.46
N ALA A 140 -5.84 -6.62 18.63
CA ALA A 140 -7.17 -6.10 18.91
C ALA A 140 -7.12 -5.07 20.05
N ASP A 141 -7.84 -3.98 19.85
CA ASP A 141 -8.21 -2.98 20.85
C ASP A 141 -9.63 -2.52 20.48
N ASP A 142 -10.65 -3.06 21.16
CA ASP A 142 -12.06 -2.93 20.73
C ASP A 142 -13.00 -2.95 21.95
N ASP A 143 -13.94 -2.00 22.03
CA ASP A 143 -14.94 -1.89 23.10
C ASP A 143 -16.37 -2.27 22.65
N SER A 144 -16.53 -2.74 21.41
CA SER A 144 -17.83 -3.05 20.82
C SER A 144 -18.55 -4.14 21.62
N GLU A 145 -19.84 -3.90 21.91
CA GLU A 145 -20.64 -4.89 22.61
C GLU A 145 -20.81 -6.18 21.78
N MET A 146 -20.23 -7.27 22.25
CA MET A 146 -20.32 -8.60 21.66
C MET A 146 -21.01 -9.59 22.60
N THR A 147 -21.71 -10.57 22.04
CA THR A 147 -22.32 -11.67 22.81
C THR A 147 -21.51 -12.95 22.63
N VAL A 148 -20.93 -13.44 23.72
CA VAL A 148 -20.24 -14.73 23.78
C VAL A 148 -21.19 -15.77 24.36
N THR A 149 -21.20 -16.98 23.81
CA THR A 149 -22.03 -18.07 24.35
C THR A 149 -21.21 -19.33 24.58
N SER A 150 -21.71 -20.23 25.41
CA SER A 150 -21.14 -21.58 25.59
C SER A 150 -21.04 -22.41 24.31
N GLY A 151 -21.77 -22.04 23.24
CA GLY A 151 -21.68 -22.67 21.92
C GLY A 151 -20.87 -21.89 20.88
N THR A 152 -20.58 -20.61 21.15
CA THR A 152 -19.88 -19.70 20.23
C THR A 152 -18.85 -18.91 21.03
N PRO A 153 -17.58 -19.36 21.06
CA PRO A 153 -16.50 -18.66 21.77
C PRO A 153 -16.17 -17.32 21.09
N LEU A 154 -15.56 -16.41 21.87
CA LEU A 154 -14.95 -15.20 21.34
C LEU A 154 -13.67 -15.59 20.59
N LYS A 155 -13.56 -15.17 19.34
CA LYS A 155 -12.39 -15.48 18.51
C LYS A 155 -11.39 -14.34 18.57
N GLY A 156 -10.16 -14.67 18.94
CA GLY A 156 -9.01 -13.80 18.77
C GLY A 156 -8.22 -14.15 17.51
N GLN A 157 -7.10 -13.47 17.35
CA GLN A 157 -6.11 -13.75 16.31
C GLN A 157 -5.10 -14.81 16.76
N GLU A 158 -4.22 -15.25 15.87
CA GLU A 158 -3.13 -16.22 16.17
C GLU A 158 -3.61 -17.53 16.83
N GLY A 159 -4.83 -17.97 16.49
CA GLY A 159 -5.41 -19.23 16.97
C GLY A 159 -6.01 -19.16 18.37
N TYR A 160 -6.07 -17.98 19.01
CA TYR A 160 -6.70 -17.79 20.31
C TYR A 160 -8.24 -17.79 20.25
N GLU A 161 -8.90 -18.52 21.15
CA GLU A 161 -10.35 -18.50 21.34
C GLU A 161 -10.72 -18.59 22.83
N LEU A 162 -11.57 -17.69 23.32
CA LEU A 162 -12.06 -17.67 24.71
C LEU A 162 -13.49 -18.21 24.79
N GLY A 163 -13.68 -19.32 25.49
CA GLY A 163 -14.96 -20.00 25.61
C GLY A 163 -15.56 -19.99 27.02
N ILE A 164 -16.89 -19.81 27.10
CA ILE A 164 -17.65 -20.01 28.34
C ILE A 164 -17.90 -21.51 28.54
N LYS A 165 -17.38 -22.08 29.64
CA LYS A 165 -17.63 -23.48 29.99
C LYS A 165 -18.84 -23.68 30.86
N SER A 166 -19.06 -22.79 31.81
CA SER A 166 -20.25 -22.82 32.65
C SER A 166 -20.44 -21.51 33.41
N ILE A 167 -21.69 -21.14 33.65
CA ILE A 167 -22.08 -20.12 34.61
C ILE A 167 -22.69 -20.79 35.84
N ASP A 168 -22.34 -20.30 37.03
CA ASP A 168 -22.89 -20.84 38.28
C ASP A 168 -24.42 -20.65 38.40
N ILE A 169 -25.02 -21.28 39.40
CA ILE A 169 -26.49 -21.28 39.55
C ILE A 169 -27.02 -19.87 39.81
N ASP A 170 -26.23 -19.05 40.51
CA ASP A 170 -26.60 -17.69 40.87
C ASP A 170 -26.38 -16.70 39.72
N GLY A 171 -25.67 -17.10 38.65
CA GLY A 171 -25.39 -16.26 37.47
C GLY A 171 -24.20 -15.32 37.65
N ASN A 172 -23.49 -15.42 38.77
CA ASN A 172 -22.47 -14.46 39.16
C ASN A 172 -21.08 -14.90 38.71
N LYS A 173 -20.80 -16.21 38.68
CA LYS A 173 -19.47 -16.76 38.37
C LYS A 173 -19.45 -17.40 37.00
N VAL A 174 -18.49 -17.01 36.18
CA VAL A 174 -18.27 -17.54 34.83
C VAL A 174 -16.96 -18.31 34.82
N TYR A 175 -17.01 -19.59 34.48
CA TYR A 175 -15.82 -20.40 34.22
C TYR A 175 -15.47 -20.32 32.73
N LEU A 176 -14.27 -19.80 32.45
CA LEU A 176 -13.74 -19.56 31.13
C LEU A 176 -12.53 -20.46 30.85
N GLU A 177 -12.35 -20.86 29.59
CA GLU A 177 -11.12 -21.46 29.10
C GLU A 177 -10.67 -20.71 27.84
N LEU A 178 -9.39 -20.32 27.81
CA LEU A 178 -8.71 -19.83 26.62
C LEU A 178 -8.00 -21.00 25.95
N THR A 179 -8.21 -21.14 24.65
CA THR A 179 -7.51 -22.11 23.83
C THR A 179 -6.64 -21.41 22.80
N LYS A 180 -5.47 -21.99 22.49
CA LYS A 180 -4.67 -21.63 21.31
C LYS A 180 -4.57 -22.87 20.41
N ASP A 181 -4.97 -22.75 19.16
CA ASP A 181 -4.97 -23.85 18.18
C ASP A 181 -5.72 -25.10 18.67
N GLY A 182 -6.77 -24.89 19.47
CA GLY A 182 -7.61 -25.95 20.06
C GLY A 182 -7.10 -26.57 21.35
N GLU A 183 -5.91 -26.20 21.83
CA GLU A 183 -5.37 -26.66 23.11
C GLU A 183 -5.61 -25.61 24.21
N ILE A 184 -6.01 -26.05 25.41
CA ILE A 184 -6.28 -25.15 26.54
C ILE A 184 -4.94 -24.59 27.05
N VAL A 185 -4.80 -23.28 27.04
CA VAL A 185 -3.62 -22.56 27.54
C VAL A 185 -3.86 -21.88 28.88
N ASP A 186 -5.12 -21.53 29.19
CA ASP A 186 -5.51 -20.98 30.48
C ASP A 186 -6.97 -21.27 30.82
N SER A 187 -7.30 -21.22 32.12
CA SER A 187 -8.67 -21.27 32.60
C SER A 187 -8.85 -20.45 33.88
N LYS A 188 -9.88 -19.61 33.91
CA LYS A 188 -10.13 -18.68 35.03
C LYS A 188 -11.62 -18.64 35.37
N VAL A 189 -11.92 -18.33 36.63
CA VAL A 189 -13.27 -17.98 37.05
C VAL A 189 -13.31 -16.48 37.33
N ILE A 190 -14.19 -15.77 36.64
CA ILE A 190 -14.47 -14.35 36.88
C ILE A 190 -15.87 -14.19 37.48
N SER A 191 -16.14 -13.04 38.11
CA SER A 191 -17.42 -12.79 38.78
C SER A 191 -18.12 -11.49 38.32
N PRO A 192 -18.35 -11.29 37.00
CA PRO A 192 -18.72 -9.99 36.45
C PRO A 192 -20.09 -9.47 36.91
N SER A 193 -20.96 -10.37 37.39
CA SER A 193 -22.31 -10.03 37.87
C SER A 193 -22.46 -10.10 39.38
N ALA A 194 -21.35 -10.25 40.13
CA ALA A 194 -21.39 -10.21 41.59
C ALA A 194 -21.68 -8.80 42.13
N ASP A 195 -22.32 -8.73 43.31
CA ASP A 195 -22.61 -7.48 43.99
C ASP A 195 -21.30 -6.74 44.35
N ASN A 196 -21.14 -5.51 43.84
CA ASN A 196 -19.93 -4.68 43.99
C ASN A 196 -18.67 -5.27 43.32
N ALA A 197 -18.83 -6.03 42.23
CA ALA A 197 -17.70 -6.47 41.40
C ALA A 197 -16.89 -5.27 40.90
N ASP A 198 -15.58 -5.32 41.16
CA ASP A 198 -14.59 -4.36 40.66
C ASP A 198 -14.11 -4.72 39.24
N MET A 199 -13.10 -4.02 38.74
CA MET A 199 -12.57 -4.24 37.39
C MET A 199 -11.89 -5.61 37.24
N ALA A 200 -11.14 -6.04 38.26
CA ALA A 200 -10.47 -7.33 38.28
C ALA A 200 -11.49 -8.50 38.33
N ASP A 201 -12.61 -8.33 39.01
CA ASP A 201 -13.72 -9.30 39.03
C ASP A 201 -14.41 -9.46 37.66
N LYS A 202 -14.36 -8.43 36.82
CA LYS A 202 -15.01 -8.37 35.50
C LYS A 202 -14.08 -8.65 34.33
N THR A 203 -12.77 -8.62 34.56
CA THR A 203 -11.77 -8.76 33.50
C THR A 203 -11.15 -10.16 33.53
N TYR A 204 -11.35 -10.89 32.44
CA TYR A 204 -10.48 -12.02 32.12
C TYR A 204 -9.17 -11.47 31.57
N TYR A 205 -8.04 -11.96 32.04
CA TYR A 205 -6.73 -11.65 31.46
C TYR A 205 -5.90 -12.92 31.41
N TYR A 206 -5.06 -13.04 30.39
CA TYR A 206 -4.09 -14.11 30.22
C TYR A 206 -2.69 -13.52 30.10
N LYS A 207 -1.79 -14.03 30.94
CA LYS A 207 -0.40 -13.58 31.04
C LYS A 207 0.54 -14.62 30.47
N LYS A 208 1.60 -14.17 29.84
CA LYS A 208 2.57 -15.05 29.21
C LYS A 208 3.94 -14.39 29.15
N ASP A 209 4.97 -15.20 29.37
CA ASP A 209 6.34 -14.84 28.97
C ASP A 209 6.40 -14.70 27.44
N VAL A 210 6.71 -13.50 26.97
CA VAL A 210 6.90 -13.21 25.53
C VAL A 210 8.33 -12.71 25.35
N GLY A 211 9.13 -13.47 24.60
CA GLY A 211 10.56 -13.20 24.49
C GLY A 211 11.24 -13.13 25.87
N ASP A 212 11.87 -11.99 26.15
CA ASP A 212 12.57 -11.76 27.41
C ASP A 212 11.68 -11.18 28.52
N SER A 213 10.56 -10.52 28.17
CA SER A 213 9.57 -10.03 29.13
C SER A 213 8.72 -11.14 29.76
N LYS A 214 8.43 -11.00 31.06
CA LYS A 214 7.77 -11.97 31.92
C LYS A 214 6.35 -11.59 32.28
N ASP A 215 5.50 -12.61 32.29
CA ASP A 215 4.10 -12.51 32.72
C ASP A 215 3.37 -11.26 32.18
N VAL A 216 3.58 -10.92 30.90
CA VAL A 216 2.91 -9.80 30.23
C VAL A 216 1.47 -10.21 29.93
N VAL A 217 0.49 -9.35 30.25
CA VAL A 217 -0.89 -9.56 29.81
C VAL A 217 -0.95 -9.44 28.27
N ILE A 218 -1.35 -10.51 27.58
CA ILE A 218 -1.44 -10.51 26.09
C ILE A 218 -2.86 -10.72 25.56
N VAL A 219 -3.79 -11.11 26.42
CA VAL A 219 -5.22 -11.17 26.09
C VAL A 219 -5.99 -10.66 27.29
N ALA A 220 -6.89 -9.70 27.08
CA ALA A 220 -7.85 -9.26 28.09
C ALA A 220 -9.27 -9.14 27.51
N VAL A 221 -10.26 -9.50 28.30
CA VAL A 221 -11.68 -9.40 27.94
C VAL A 221 -12.47 -8.89 29.13
N HIS A 222 -13.11 -7.73 28.97
CA HIS A 222 -14.01 -7.17 29.96
C HIS A 222 -15.42 -7.74 29.75
N PHE A 223 -16.02 -8.23 30.82
CA PHE A 223 -17.37 -8.80 30.82
C PHE A 223 -18.35 -7.84 31.50
N LYS A 224 -19.17 -7.15 30.70
CA LYS A 224 -20.28 -6.31 31.17
C LYS A 224 -21.23 -7.05 32.11
N ASN A 225 -21.62 -8.27 31.72
CA ASN A 225 -22.49 -9.13 32.50
C ASN A 225 -22.46 -10.57 31.96
N ALA A 226 -22.97 -11.50 32.76
CA ALA A 226 -23.17 -12.89 32.38
C ALA A 226 -24.58 -13.37 32.74
N PHE A 227 -25.13 -14.26 31.93
CA PHE A 227 -26.46 -14.81 32.12
C PHE A 227 -26.50 -16.31 31.82
N ARG A 228 -26.99 -17.06 32.81
CA ARG A 228 -27.28 -18.48 32.67
C ARG A 228 -28.62 -18.70 31.97
N GLY A 229 -28.58 -19.18 30.73
CA GLY A 229 -29.78 -19.56 29.99
C GLY A 229 -30.24 -20.99 30.29
N ALA A 230 -31.44 -21.32 29.79
CA ALA A 230 -31.98 -22.68 29.92
C ALA A 230 -31.24 -23.70 29.03
N ASP A 231 -30.81 -23.25 27.84
CA ASP A 231 -30.16 -24.08 26.83
C ASP A 231 -28.68 -23.72 26.63
N GLN A 232 -28.32 -22.45 26.82
CA GLN A 232 -26.94 -21.94 26.68
C GLN A 232 -26.65 -20.83 27.69
N ASP A 233 -25.44 -20.85 28.22
CA ASP A 233 -24.87 -19.73 28.96
C ASP A 233 -24.41 -18.65 27.98
N LEU A 234 -24.66 -17.37 28.31
CA LEU A 234 -24.16 -16.22 27.56
C LEU A 234 -23.46 -15.21 28.46
N ALA A 235 -22.62 -14.38 27.85
CA ALA A 235 -22.10 -13.18 28.46
C ALA A 235 -22.00 -12.06 27.43
N THR A 236 -22.15 -10.82 27.89
CA THR A 236 -21.89 -9.62 27.10
C THR A 236 -20.50 -9.12 27.43
N VAL A 237 -19.67 -8.94 26.40
CA VAL A 237 -18.34 -8.34 26.49
C VAL A 237 -18.36 -7.00 25.76
N ASP A 238 -17.59 -6.04 26.25
CA ASP A 238 -17.49 -4.66 25.75
C ASP A 238 -16.08 -4.10 25.96
N GLY A 239 -15.10 -4.99 25.87
CA GLY A 239 -13.68 -4.68 25.93
C GLY A 239 -12.90 -5.93 25.55
N PHE A 240 -12.09 -5.83 24.49
CA PHE A 240 -11.25 -6.91 23.99
C PHE A 240 -9.88 -6.34 23.58
N TRP A 241 -8.85 -6.80 24.29
CA TRP A 241 -7.46 -6.49 24.02
C TRP A 241 -6.71 -7.76 23.65
N GLN A 242 -5.90 -7.70 22.60
CA GLN A 242 -5.00 -8.79 22.24
C GLN A 242 -3.69 -8.26 21.66
N LEU A 243 -2.58 -8.73 22.20
CA LEU A 243 -1.24 -8.60 21.63
C LEU A 243 -0.83 -9.88 20.91
N SER A 244 0.06 -9.76 19.93
CA SER A 244 0.77 -10.91 19.37
C SER A 244 1.66 -11.53 20.45
N ASP A 245 1.69 -12.85 20.48
CA ASP A 245 2.60 -13.58 21.37
C ASP A 245 3.95 -13.92 20.71
N THR A 246 4.24 -13.26 19.58
CA THR A 246 5.52 -13.29 18.88
C THR A 246 6.15 -11.89 18.92
N PRO A 247 7.28 -11.72 19.62
CA PRO A 247 7.92 -10.41 19.73
C PRO A 247 8.67 -10.02 18.45
N THR A 248 8.70 -8.72 18.18
CA THR A 248 9.63 -8.10 17.23
C THR A 248 10.88 -7.68 17.99
N ASP A 249 12.04 -8.16 17.55
CA ASP A 249 13.34 -7.89 18.15
C ASP A 249 13.81 -6.48 17.80
N VAL A 250 14.09 -5.66 18.81
CA VAL A 250 14.66 -4.32 18.62
C VAL A 250 15.97 -4.15 19.37
N SER A 251 16.69 -5.23 19.70
CA SER A 251 18.01 -5.17 20.35
C SER A 251 19.00 -4.30 19.58
N GLU A 252 19.90 -3.64 20.33
CA GLU A 252 21.00 -2.90 19.73
C GLU A 252 21.83 -3.80 18.81
N ASN A 253 22.23 -3.28 17.65
CA ASN A 253 22.92 -3.96 16.55
C ASN A 253 22.05 -4.94 15.75
N THR A 254 20.74 -5.02 15.98
CA THR A 254 19.83 -5.74 15.08
C THR A 254 19.73 -4.99 13.75
N GLU A 255 19.95 -5.72 12.65
CA GLU A 255 19.92 -5.20 11.27
C GLU A 255 18.55 -5.46 10.63
N TYR A 256 17.98 -4.41 10.03
CA TYR A 256 16.80 -4.44 9.17
C TYR A 256 17.20 -3.90 7.79
N ASP A 257 17.54 -4.80 6.88
CA ASP A 257 18.08 -4.53 5.55
C ASP A 257 19.31 -3.62 5.56
N LYS A 258 19.14 -2.31 5.35
CA LYS A 258 20.23 -1.33 5.30
C LYS A 258 20.34 -0.48 6.56
N MET A 259 19.44 -0.70 7.52
CA MET A 259 19.35 0.05 8.75
C MET A 259 19.75 -0.84 9.92
N THR A 260 20.47 -0.28 10.88
CA THR A 260 20.94 -0.97 12.08
C THR A 260 20.44 -0.22 13.31
N ILE A 261 19.87 -0.93 14.28
CA ILE A 261 19.48 -0.34 15.56
C ILE A 261 20.72 0.07 16.34
N GLN A 262 20.79 1.35 16.69
CA GLN A 262 21.92 1.94 17.41
C GLN A 262 21.66 2.08 18.89
N THR A 263 20.46 2.53 19.26
CA THR A 263 20.10 2.77 20.66
C THR A 263 18.65 2.44 20.92
N VAL A 264 18.41 1.79 22.06
CA VAL A 264 17.08 1.54 22.61
C VAL A 264 17.01 2.15 24.01
N THR A 265 15.96 2.90 24.29
CA THR A 265 15.60 3.33 25.64
C THR A 265 14.29 2.69 26.07
N ASP A 266 13.83 3.00 27.28
CA ASP A 266 12.51 2.61 27.77
C ASP A 266 11.34 3.13 26.93
N ASN A 267 11.57 4.08 26.01
CA ASN A 267 10.52 4.69 25.20
C ASN A 267 10.94 5.10 23.79
N SER A 268 12.15 4.79 23.33
CA SER A 268 12.61 5.24 22.01
C SER A 268 13.57 4.25 21.35
N ILE A 269 13.56 4.25 20.02
CA ILE A 269 14.47 3.47 19.18
C ILE A 269 15.10 4.43 18.17
N MET A 270 16.41 4.33 17.99
CA MET A 270 17.13 5.01 16.91
C MET A 270 17.86 3.99 16.04
N MET A 271 17.69 4.13 14.73
CA MET A 271 18.36 3.35 13.71
C MET A 271 19.11 4.29 12.77
N ASN A 272 20.20 3.82 12.21
CA ASN A 272 20.90 4.53 11.15
C ASN A 272 21.46 3.55 10.10
N ASN A 273 22.06 4.05 9.03
CA ASN A 273 22.60 3.20 7.97
C ASN A 273 24.06 2.75 8.22
N GLU A 274 24.41 2.40 9.47
CA GLU A 274 25.74 1.82 9.77
C GLU A 274 26.04 0.62 8.85
N ASP A 275 27.29 0.52 8.41
CA ASP A 275 27.83 -0.47 7.46
C ASP A 275 27.25 -0.39 6.03
N ASN A 276 26.42 0.61 5.72
CA ASN A 276 25.66 0.69 4.46
C ASN A 276 25.69 2.09 3.80
N ASP A 277 26.66 2.34 2.93
CA ASP A 277 26.58 3.45 1.96
C ASP A 277 25.46 3.20 0.93
N ILE A 278 24.51 4.14 0.82
CA ILE A 278 23.42 4.06 -0.16
C ILE A 278 23.68 5.06 -1.29
N THR A 279 23.66 4.61 -2.55
CA THR A 279 23.81 5.49 -3.72
C THR A 279 22.44 5.75 -4.35
N LEU A 280 22.09 7.03 -4.50
CA LEU A 280 20.84 7.50 -5.11
C LEU A 280 21.04 7.71 -6.61
N SER A 281 21.34 6.63 -7.33
CA SER A 281 21.34 6.62 -8.80
C SER A 281 19.92 6.70 -9.33
N ASN A 282 19.72 7.27 -10.52
CA ASN A 282 18.42 7.29 -11.19
C ASN A 282 17.82 5.89 -11.39
N ASP A 283 16.50 5.83 -11.52
CA ASP A 283 15.72 4.62 -11.81
C ASP A 283 16.01 3.50 -10.79
N LYS A 284 15.79 3.76 -9.51
CA LYS A 284 16.06 2.78 -8.45
C LYS A 284 14.90 2.73 -7.49
N ASP A 285 14.47 1.49 -7.27
CA ASP A 285 13.77 1.06 -6.08
C ASP A 285 14.78 0.41 -5.13
N ILE A 286 14.98 1.00 -3.96
CA ILE A 286 15.97 0.59 -2.97
C ILE A 286 15.27 0.21 -1.67
N THR A 287 15.19 -1.08 -1.34
CA THR A 287 14.79 -1.53 -0.01
C THR A 287 15.70 -0.92 1.07
N LEU A 288 15.09 -0.27 2.05
CA LEU A 288 15.77 0.41 3.16
C LEU A 288 15.61 -0.36 4.48
N MET A 289 14.36 -0.66 4.85
CA MET A 289 13.99 -1.43 6.04
C MET A 289 12.61 -2.09 5.83
N GLU A 290 12.61 -3.37 5.52
CA GLU A 290 11.42 -4.16 5.18
C GLU A 290 10.58 -3.52 4.07
N ASP A 291 9.33 -3.16 4.36
CA ASP A 291 8.39 -2.57 3.40
C ASP A 291 8.71 -1.09 3.09
N VAL A 292 9.68 -0.47 3.78
CA VAL A 292 10.09 0.91 3.50
C VAL A 292 11.26 0.92 2.51
N HIS A 293 11.05 1.60 1.40
CA HIS A 293 11.96 1.70 0.25
C HIS A 293 12.33 3.16 -0.02
N ILE A 294 13.35 3.39 -0.85
CA ILE A 294 13.70 4.69 -1.45
C ILE A 294 13.51 4.57 -2.96
N ILE A 295 12.65 5.40 -3.53
CA ILE A 295 12.40 5.49 -4.96
C ILE A 295 13.11 6.72 -5.50
N THR A 296 13.85 6.57 -6.61
CA THR A 296 14.56 7.67 -7.27
C THR A 296 14.09 7.80 -8.72
N ALA A 297 13.93 9.04 -9.17
CA ALA A 297 13.49 9.35 -10.53
C ALA A 297 14.46 8.86 -11.61
N ASP A 298 13.94 8.65 -12.82
CA ASP A 298 14.67 8.56 -14.08
C ASP A 298 14.40 9.77 -14.98
N PRO A 299 14.93 10.96 -14.63
CA PRO A 299 14.77 12.14 -15.48
C PRO A 299 15.30 11.90 -16.88
N SER A 300 14.57 12.42 -17.87
CA SER A 300 15.00 12.41 -19.27
C SER A 300 16.37 13.06 -19.46
N ALA A 301 17.09 12.63 -20.50
CA ALA A 301 18.43 13.12 -20.79
C ALA A 301 18.50 14.64 -21.02
N ASP A 302 17.38 15.24 -21.43
CA ASP A 302 17.26 16.69 -21.68
C ASP A 302 17.15 17.50 -20.38
N GLU A 303 16.59 16.94 -19.30
CA GLU A 303 16.58 17.58 -17.98
C GLU A 303 17.97 17.49 -17.32
N GLY A 304 18.72 16.42 -17.58
CA GLY A 304 20.08 16.21 -17.14
C GLY A 304 20.21 15.43 -15.83
N ASP A 305 21.37 15.56 -15.17
CA ASP A 305 21.69 14.81 -13.94
C ASP A 305 21.06 15.48 -12.70
N VAL A 306 19.74 15.42 -12.61
CA VAL A 306 18.96 15.90 -11.46
C VAL A 306 18.65 14.74 -10.50
N LEU A 307 18.58 15.05 -9.21
CA LEU A 307 18.18 14.10 -8.18
C LEU A 307 16.76 14.45 -7.73
N ARG A 308 15.84 13.48 -7.84
CA ARG A 308 14.56 13.45 -7.16
C ARG A 308 14.38 12.08 -6.53
N TYR A 309 13.93 12.04 -5.29
CA TYR A 309 13.67 10.80 -4.60
C TYR A 309 12.66 10.99 -3.47
N TYR A 310 12.06 9.90 -3.00
CA TYR A 310 11.26 9.87 -1.78
C TYR A 310 11.37 8.50 -1.10
N PRO A 311 11.14 8.40 0.22
CA PRO A 311 10.81 7.13 0.83
C PRO A 311 9.39 6.70 0.47
N ALA A 312 9.15 5.39 0.37
CA ALA A 312 7.83 4.84 0.13
C ALA A 312 7.60 3.58 0.98
N LYS A 313 6.37 3.38 1.45
CA LYS A 313 5.91 2.10 1.98
C LYS A 313 5.32 1.29 0.84
N ILE A 314 5.84 0.09 0.63
CA ILE A 314 5.42 -0.85 -0.42
C ILE A 314 4.50 -1.91 0.18
N VAL A 315 3.24 -1.95 -0.25
CA VAL A 315 2.25 -2.91 0.23
C VAL A 315 1.91 -3.89 -0.87
N THR A 316 2.19 -5.18 -0.65
CA THR A 316 1.97 -6.25 -1.64
C THR A 316 0.81 -7.17 -1.31
N ALA A 317 0.27 -7.07 -0.10
CA ALA A 317 -0.90 -7.84 0.30
C ALA A 317 -2.13 -7.32 -0.46
N PRO A 318 -3.07 -8.20 -0.87
CA PRO A 318 -4.31 -7.75 -1.48
C PRO A 318 -5.21 -7.12 -0.43
N GLY A 319 -5.81 -5.97 -0.74
CA GLY A 319 -6.68 -5.27 0.19
C GLY A 319 -7.09 -3.89 -0.31
N THR A 320 -7.88 -3.20 0.52
CA THR A 320 -8.11 -1.77 0.37
C THR A 320 -7.24 -1.07 1.41
N TYR A 321 -6.49 -0.07 0.96
CA TYR A 321 -5.58 0.69 1.80
C TYR A 321 -5.98 2.16 1.80
N GLU A 322 -5.79 2.80 2.94
CA GLU A 322 -5.93 4.25 3.06
C GLU A 322 -4.59 4.91 2.72
N ILE A 323 -4.65 5.95 1.91
CA ILE A 323 -3.52 6.86 1.67
C ILE A 323 -3.99 8.23 2.13
N ARG A 324 -3.36 8.76 3.19
CA ARG A 324 -3.72 10.07 3.76
C ARG A 324 -2.96 11.20 3.09
N SER A 325 -3.49 12.42 3.27
CA SER A 325 -2.73 13.64 3.05
C SER A 325 -1.89 13.99 4.28
N ASP A 326 -1.05 15.00 4.14
CA ASP A 326 -0.44 15.68 5.28
C ASP A 326 -1.54 16.17 6.24
N VAL A 327 -1.24 16.11 7.53
CA VAL A 327 -2.18 16.48 8.60
C VAL A 327 -2.41 17.99 8.61
N ALA A 328 -3.69 18.40 8.63
CA ALA A 328 -4.08 19.81 8.72
C ALA A 328 -4.76 20.14 10.05
N THR A 329 -4.37 21.27 10.64
CA THR A 329 -5.00 21.79 11.88
C THR A 329 -6.08 22.85 11.63
N GLY A 330 -6.38 23.16 10.36
CA GLY A 330 -7.32 24.18 9.95
C GLY A 330 -7.61 24.12 8.45
N SER A 331 -7.85 25.27 7.82
CA SER A 331 -7.91 25.33 6.35
C SER A 331 -6.57 24.91 5.75
N ALA A 332 -6.62 24.12 4.68
CA ALA A 332 -5.44 23.59 4.01
C ALA A 332 -5.68 23.47 2.51
N GLU A 333 -4.57 23.38 1.78
CA GLU A 333 -4.54 23.05 0.36
C GLU A 333 -3.52 21.94 0.19
N TRP A 334 -3.93 20.87 -0.46
CA TRP A 334 -3.09 19.74 -0.76
C TRP A 334 -2.90 19.61 -2.26
N ASP A 335 -1.67 19.31 -2.68
CA ASP A 335 -1.33 18.87 -4.02
C ASP A 335 -0.58 17.53 -3.92
N ALA A 336 -0.07 17.00 -5.02
CA ALA A 336 0.62 15.71 -4.99
C ALA A 336 1.93 15.70 -4.16
N SER A 337 2.44 16.87 -3.73
CA SER A 337 3.59 16.95 -2.82
C SER A 337 3.20 16.80 -1.34
N THR A 338 1.93 17.03 -0.99
CA THR A 338 1.41 16.96 0.40
C THR A 338 0.19 16.04 0.53
N PHE A 339 -0.15 15.32 -0.54
CA PHE A 339 -1.14 14.26 -0.51
C PHE A 339 -0.71 13.12 -1.43
N ALA A 340 -0.17 12.07 -0.79
CA ALA A 340 0.31 10.86 -1.45
C ALA A 340 -0.79 10.12 -2.26
N GLY A 341 -2.07 10.42 -2.02
CA GLY A 341 -3.16 9.87 -2.81
C GLY A 341 -3.24 10.44 -4.22
N PHE A 342 -2.75 11.66 -4.48
CA PHE A 342 -2.80 12.24 -5.82
C PHE A 342 -1.74 11.68 -6.76
N TYR A 343 -2.07 11.69 -8.05
CA TYR A 343 -1.14 11.34 -9.12
C TYR A 343 0.12 12.20 -9.04
N TYR A 344 1.27 11.55 -9.14
CA TYR A 344 2.56 12.19 -9.24
C TYR A 344 3.46 11.36 -10.15
N ASP A 345 4.00 12.02 -11.17
CA ASP A 345 5.11 11.48 -11.95
C ASP A 345 6.42 11.95 -11.33
N ILE A 346 7.27 11.03 -10.88
CA ILE A 346 8.58 11.39 -10.30
C ILE A 346 9.63 11.68 -11.37
N ASP A 347 9.50 11.07 -12.55
CA ASP A 347 10.46 11.14 -13.64
C ASP A 347 10.36 12.49 -14.33
N ASP A 348 9.16 13.01 -14.53
CA ASP A 348 8.93 14.35 -15.11
C ASP A 348 8.46 15.41 -14.11
N ASN A 349 8.36 15.03 -12.82
CA ASN A 349 7.93 15.89 -11.73
C ASN A 349 6.54 16.52 -11.99
N ILE A 350 5.61 15.72 -12.52
CA ILE A 350 4.27 16.15 -12.91
C ILE A 350 3.29 15.98 -11.75
N LYS A 351 2.51 17.03 -11.49
CA LYS A 351 1.39 17.03 -10.55
C LYS A 351 0.28 17.92 -11.05
N THR A 352 -0.93 17.38 -11.13
CA THR A 352 -2.05 18.06 -11.79
C THR A 352 -3.16 18.45 -10.83
N GLU A 353 -3.29 17.73 -9.71
CA GLU A 353 -4.43 17.81 -8.78
C GLU A 353 -4.15 18.75 -7.59
N THR A 354 -5.17 19.48 -7.17
CA THR A 354 -5.22 20.22 -5.90
C THR A 354 -6.56 20.03 -5.20
N LEU A 355 -6.54 19.99 -3.87
CA LEU A 355 -7.72 19.96 -3.01
C LEU A 355 -7.58 21.02 -1.93
N THR A 356 -8.49 21.99 -1.91
CA THR A 356 -8.52 23.05 -0.89
C THR A 356 -9.70 22.82 0.04
N ALA A 357 -9.45 22.75 1.35
CA ALA A 357 -10.47 22.77 2.40
C ALA A 357 -10.44 24.09 3.17
N THR A 358 -11.57 24.79 3.23
CA THR A 358 -11.71 26.03 4.01
C THR A 358 -12.57 25.79 5.24
N VAL A 359 -11.92 25.72 6.41
CA VAL A 359 -12.57 25.47 7.69
C VAL A 359 -12.93 26.78 8.37
N THR A 360 -14.19 26.93 8.77
CA THR A 360 -14.66 28.03 9.63
C THR A 360 -15.59 27.48 10.69
N ASP A 361 -15.29 27.73 11.97
CA ASP A 361 -16.07 27.23 13.11
C ASP A 361 -16.31 25.71 13.05
N ARG A 362 -15.26 24.94 12.71
CA ARG A 362 -15.30 23.47 12.51
C ARG A 362 -16.29 23.02 11.42
N ASN A 363 -16.60 23.87 10.45
CA ASN A 363 -17.45 23.55 9.30
C ASN A 363 -16.75 23.87 7.97
N LEU A 364 -17.07 23.08 6.94
CA LEU A 364 -16.73 23.33 5.54
C LEU A 364 -17.98 23.93 4.89
N ASN A 365 -18.00 25.25 4.70
CA ASN A 365 -19.22 25.96 4.30
C ASN A 365 -19.42 25.95 2.79
N GLU A 366 -20.65 25.64 2.34
CA GLU A 366 -21.01 25.75 0.92
C GLU A 366 -20.87 27.19 0.38
N PRO A 367 -20.56 27.36 -0.93
CA PRO A 367 -20.27 26.30 -1.90
C PRO A 367 -18.80 25.86 -1.92
N ASP A 368 -17.88 26.70 -1.41
CA ASP A 368 -16.43 26.56 -1.64
C ASP A 368 -15.70 26.00 -0.40
N GLY A 369 -16.41 25.29 0.47
CA GLY A 369 -15.84 24.69 1.68
C GLY A 369 -14.80 23.62 1.36
N VAL A 370 -15.00 22.91 0.25
CA VAL A 370 -14.02 21.99 -0.36
C VAL A 370 -14.02 22.21 -1.86
N VAL A 371 -12.84 22.40 -2.44
CA VAL A 371 -12.67 22.60 -3.88
C VAL A 371 -11.60 21.64 -4.37
N TYR A 372 -11.97 20.73 -5.26
CA TYR A 372 -11.04 19.89 -6.01
C TYR A 372 -10.84 20.50 -7.39
N ASN A 373 -9.59 20.63 -7.81
CA ASN A 373 -9.20 21.18 -9.10
C ASN A 373 -8.11 20.29 -9.72
N THR A 374 -8.15 20.12 -11.04
CA THR A 374 -7.07 19.45 -11.77
C THR A 374 -6.77 20.20 -13.07
N VAL A 375 -5.50 20.25 -13.45
CA VAL A 375 -5.02 20.94 -14.65
C VAL A 375 -4.07 20.02 -15.40
N ALA A 376 -4.36 19.73 -16.66
CA ALA A 376 -3.48 18.90 -17.48
C ALA A 376 -2.09 19.53 -17.61
N MET A 377 -1.07 18.68 -17.61
CA MET A 377 0.32 19.04 -17.88
C MET A 377 0.83 18.27 -19.09
N GLU A 378 1.82 18.83 -19.76
CA GLU A 378 2.52 18.11 -20.83
C GLU A 378 3.43 17.05 -20.20
N ASP A 379 3.42 15.87 -20.80
CA ASP A 379 4.22 14.71 -20.45
C ASP A 379 4.89 14.15 -21.71
N ASP A 380 6.05 13.54 -21.57
CA ASP A 380 6.76 12.89 -22.66
C ASP A 380 6.27 11.43 -22.82
N PHE A 381 6.17 10.93 -24.05
CA PHE A 381 5.98 9.48 -24.25
C PHE A 381 7.27 8.75 -23.88
N ASP A 382 7.17 7.56 -23.28
CA ASP A 382 8.33 6.68 -23.04
C ASP A 382 9.13 6.49 -24.34
N PHE A 383 8.42 6.33 -25.46
CA PHE A 383 9.03 6.43 -26.78
C PHE A 383 9.14 7.89 -27.22
N ASP A 384 10.20 8.58 -26.76
CA ASP A 384 10.48 10.02 -26.95
C ASP A 384 10.13 10.58 -28.33
N ALA A 385 10.35 9.78 -29.39
CA ALA A 385 10.16 10.24 -30.76
C ALA A 385 8.69 10.47 -31.15
N TRP A 386 7.72 10.00 -30.35
CA TRP A 386 6.30 10.36 -30.52
C TRP A 386 5.94 11.74 -29.96
N GLY A 387 6.85 12.40 -29.26
CA GLY A 387 6.64 13.73 -28.71
C GLY A 387 5.92 13.69 -27.37
N LYS A 388 4.95 14.59 -27.19
CA LYS A 388 4.30 14.85 -25.90
C LYS A 388 2.80 14.62 -25.93
N TYR A 389 2.23 14.36 -24.77
CA TYR A 389 0.79 14.32 -24.54
C TYR A 389 0.41 15.13 -23.31
N LEU A 390 -0.89 15.38 -23.14
CA LEU A 390 -1.46 16.00 -21.96
C LEU A 390 -1.89 14.90 -21.00
N ILE A 391 -1.25 14.85 -19.84
CA ILE A 391 -1.65 13.99 -18.72
C ILE A 391 -2.45 14.80 -17.69
N MET A 392 -3.46 14.16 -17.11
CA MET A 392 -4.30 14.72 -16.06
C MET A 392 -4.61 13.65 -15.01
N GLY A 393 -4.14 13.84 -13.79
CA GLY A 393 -4.67 13.16 -12.62
C GLY A 393 -6.13 13.55 -12.42
N PHE A 394 -7.02 12.56 -12.36
CA PHE A 394 -8.44 12.76 -12.09
C PHE A 394 -8.91 11.72 -11.08
N LEU A 395 -9.27 12.19 -9.89
CA LEU A 395 -9.62 11.34 -8.74
C LEU A 395 -8.51 10.32 -8.45
N ALA A 396 -7.26 10.80 -8.32
CA ALA A 396 -6.08 10.00 -7.98
C ALA A 396 -5.60 8.99 -9.03
N GLU A 397 -6.17 8.97 -10.24
CA GLU A 397 -5.71 8.12 -11.35
C GLU A 397 -5.23 8.98 -12.53
N PRO A 398 -4.16 8.58 -13.25
CA PRO A 398 -3.71 9.28 -14.45
C PRO A 398 -4.62 9.01 -15.65
N TYR A 399 -4.92 10.08 -16.39
CA TYR A 399 -5.66 10.02 -17.65
C TYR A 399 -4.95 10.81 -18.73
N PHE A 400 -5.06 10.31 -19.96
CA PHE A 400 -4.76 11.04 -21.18
C PHE A 400 -5.88 12.06 -21.46
N ALA A 401 -5.47 13.30 -21.74
CA ALA A 401 -6.33 14.44 -22.06
C ALA A 401 -6.17 14.94 -23.50
N GLY A 402 -5.08 14.61 -24.17
CA GLY A 402 -4.83 15.02 -25.57
C GLY A 402 -3.38 14.86 -26.01
N TYR A 403 -3.12 14.98 -27.31
CA TYR A 403 -1.79 15.08 -27.89
C TYR A 403 -1.33 16.54 -27.94
N VAL A 404 -0.02 16.76 -27.82
CA VAL A 404 0.59 18.09 -27.87
C VAL A 404 1.30 18.26 -29.20
N ASP A 405 1.01 19.36 -29.91
CA ASP A 405 1.79 19.79 -31.08
C ASP A 405 3.22 20.09 -30.61
N THR A 406 4.21 19.42 -31.22
CA THR A 406 5.62 19.72 -30.94
C THR A 406 6.25 20.40 -32.16
N PRO A 407 6.20 21.76 -32.23
CA PRO A 407 6.68 22.48 -33.38
C PRO A 407 8.14 22.13 -33.68
N ASP A 408 8.42 21.88 -34.97
CA ASP A 408 9.74 21.58 -35.52
C ASP A 408 10.25 20.13 -35.36
N THR A 409 9.43 19.18 -34.94
CA THR A 409 9.68 17.73 -35.17
C THR A 409 8.90 17.24 -36.40
N THR A 410 9.37 16.18 -37.07
CA THR A 410 8.60 15.51 -38.14
C THR A 410 7.88 14.27 -37.63
N ASP A 411 7.87 14.09 -36.30
CA ASP A 411 7.77 12.79 -35.66
C ASP A 411 6.59 12.72 -34.66
N ASP A 412 5.83 13.80 -34.45
CA ASP A 412 4.57 13.88 -33.69
C ASP A 412 3.38 13.26 -34.43
N VAL A 413 3.61 12.09 -35.01
CA VAL A 413 2.64 11.36 -35.84
C VAL A 413 1.30 11.13 -35.14
N LEU A 414 1.28 10.99 -33.81
CA LEU A 414 0.05 10.74 -33.06
C LEU A 414 -0.84 11.99 -32.98
N PHE A 415 -0.21 13.18 -32.89
CA PHE A 415 -0.89 14.47 -32.97
C PHE A 415 -1.46 14.68 -34.38
N GLU A 416 -0.61 14.62 -35.40
CA GLU A 416 -0.99 14.88 -36.80
C GLU A 416 -2.04 13.91 -37.35
N GLU A 417 -2.08 12.67 -36.84
CA GLU A 417 -3.05 11.69 -37.28
C GLU A 417 -4.38 11.75 -36.53
N SER A 418 -4.47 12.44 -35.40
CA SER A 418 -5.74 12.57 -34.66
C SER A 418 -6.54 13.76 -35.21
N ASP A 419 -7.82 13.55 -35.53
CA ASP A 419 -8.70 14.66 -35.95
C ASP A 419 -9.13 15.53 -34.76
N ASP A 420 -9.09 14.96 -33.55
CA ASP A 420 -9.37 15.61 -32.28
C ASP A 420 -8.23 15.34 -31.30
N GLU A 421 -7.25 16.23 -31.32
CA GLU A 421 -6.03 16.14 -30.53
C GLU A 421 -6.26 16.42 -29.05
N ASN A 422 -7.33 17.12 -28.65
CA ASN A 422 -7.55 17.55 -27.27
C ASN A 422 -8.93 17.12 -26.78
N ILE A 423 -9.03 15.85 -26.40
CA ILE A 423 -10.29 15.23 -25.98
C ILE A 423 -10.86 15.84 -24.70
N LEU A 424 -10.04 16.53 -23.89
CA LEU A 424 -10.52 17.28 -22.73
C LEU A 424 -11.41 18.46 -23.13
N ALA A 425 -11.19 19.06 -24.32
CA ALA A 425 -12.05 20.13 -24.84
C ALA A 425 -13.50 19.64 -25.10
N ASP A 426 -13.67 18.33 -25.29
CA ASP A 426 -14.95 17.65 -25.41
C ASP A 426 -15.48 17.06 -24.09
N GLU A 427 -14.88 17.44 -22.95
CA GLU A 427 -15.25 16.95 -21.62
C GLU A 427 -14.98 15.44 -21.45
N GLN A 428 -13.92 14.93 -22.09
CA GLN A 428 -13.54 13.52 -22.06
C GLN A 428 -12.11 13.28 -21.56
N LEU A 429 -11.89 12.10 -20.99
CA LEU A 429 -10.60 11.59 -20.54
C LEU A 429 -10.48 10.10 -20.92
N LEU A 430 -9.26 9.65 -21.20
CA LEU A 430 -8.96 8.26 -21.51
C LEU A 430 -7.97 7.68 -20.50
N LYS A 431 -8.20 6.46 -20.03
CA LYS A 431 -7.19 5.77 -19.21
C LYS A 431 -5.98 5.44 -20.07
N ILE A 432 -4.79 5.74 -19.56
CA ILE A 432 -3.53 5.26 -20.15
C ILE A 432 -3.38 3.80 -19.73
N LEU A 433 -3.26 2.90 -20.69
CA LEU A 433 -3.20 1.45 -20.45
C LEU A 433 -1.79 0.89 -20.63
N VAL A 434 -1.02 1.49 -21.53
CA VAL A 434 0.37 1.17 -21.86
C VAL A 434 1.00 2.45 -22.38
N ASP A 435 2.09 2.85 -21.75
CA ASP A 435 3.18 3.63 -22.33
C ASP A 435 4.44 2.78 -22.10
N ASP A 436 5.23 2.52 -23.15
CA ASP A 436 6.39 1.60 -23.09
C ASP A 436 7.25 1.74 -24.34
N ASP A 437 8.56 1.87 -24.15
CA ASP A 437 9.56 1.93 -25.22
C ASP A 437 10.38 0.63 -25.38
N SER A 438 10.10 -0.38 -24.56
CA SER A 438 10.85 -1.63 -24.53
C SER A 438 10.90 -2.32 -25.90
N GLU A 439 12.12 -2.62 -26.39
CA GLU A 439 12.30 -3.33 -27.67
C GLU A 439 11.74 -4.77 -27.59
N ARG A 440 10.81 -5.11 -28.49
CA ARG A 440 10.13 -6.42 -28.55
C ARG A 440 10.26 -7.05 -29.95
N THR A 441 10.44 -8.36 -30.00
CA THR A 441 10.35 -9.13 -31.27
C THR A 441 8.97 -9.73 -31.44
N VAL A 442 8.22 -9.27 -32.45
CA VAL A 442 6.91 -9.81 -32.83
C VAL A 442 7.07 -10.77 -34.02
N THR A 443 6.34 -11.88 -34.04
CA THR A 443 6.35 -12.82 -35.18
C THR A 443 4.93 -13.11 -35.66
N SER A 444 4.77 -13.66 -36.86
CA SER A 444 3.45 -14.03 -37.37
C SER A 444 2.74 -15.12 -36.55
N GLY A 445 3.46 -15.83 -35.69
CA GLY A 445 2.90 -16.82 -34.77
C GLY A 445 2.70 -16.30 -33.34
N THR A 446 3.10 -15.06 -33.05
CA THR A 446 3.07 -14.48 -31.70
C THR A 446 2.72 -13.00 -31.83
N PRO A 447 1.42 -12.64 -31.74
CA PRO A 447 0.99 -11.24 -31.81
C PRO A 447 1.50 -10.46 -30.59
N LEU A 448 1.59 -9.14 -30.75
CA LEU A 448 1.78 -8.21 -29.63
C LEU A 448 0.46 -8.10 -28.88
N MET A 449 0.48 -8.49 -27.60
CA MET A 449 -0.69 -8.41 -26.73
C MET A 449 -0.79 -7.00 -26.16
N GLY A 450 -1.95 -6.36 -26.34
CA GLY A 450 -2.32 -5.12 -25.67
C GLY A 450 -3.29 -5.36 -24.51
N GLN A 451 -3.78 -4.27 -23.93
CA GLN A 451 -4.80 -4.29 -22.87
C GLN A 451 -6.22 -4.28 -23.47
N GLU A 452 -7.24 -4.48 -22.64
CA GLU A 452 -8.67 -4.48 -23.04
C GLU A 452 -9.00 -5.36 -24.26
N GLY A 453 -8.30 -6.48 -24.40
CA GLY A 453 -8.54 -7.46 -25.47
C GLY A 453 -7.97 -7.07 -26.84
N TYR A 454 -7.15 -6.01 -26.94
CA TYR A 454 -6.45 -5.66 -28.17
C TYR A 454 -5.25 -6.58 -28.43
N GLU A 455 -5.07 -7.02 -29.67
CA GLU A 455 -3.90 -7.79 -30.12
C GLU A 455 -3.47 -7.36 -31.53
N LEU A 456 -2.19 -7.06 -31.73
CA LEU A 456 -1.62 -6.67 -33.03
C LEU A 456 -0.80 -7.83 -33.63
N GLY A 457 -1.27 -8.39 -34.74
CA GLY A 457 -0.63 -9.54 -35.39
C GLY A 457 -0.01 -9.22 -36.75
N ILE A 458 1.19 -9.77 -37.00
CA ILE A 458 1.81 -9.78 -38.34
C ILE A 458 1.19 -10.89 -39.18
N LYS A 459 0.45 -10.54 -40.24
CA LYS A 459 -0.16 -11.51 -41.15
C LYS A 459 0.78 -11.94 -42.27
N SER A 460 1.56 -11.01 -42.79
CA SER A 460 2.59 -11.31 -43.79
C SER A 460 3.62 -10.19 -43.90
N ILE A 461 4.84 -10.56 -44.27
CA ILE A 461 5.90 -9.64 -44.68
C ILE A 461 6.13 -9.87 -46.17
N ASP A 462 6.32 -8.79 -46.94
CA ASP A 462 6.59 -8.92 -48.36
C ASP A 462 7.97 -9.56 -48.64
N ILE A 463 8.19 -9.96 -49.89
CA ILE A 463 9.39 -10.72 -50.28
C ILE A 463 10.67 -9.90 -50.08
N ASP A 464 10.56 -8.59 -50.24
CA ASP A 464 11.69 -7.67 -50.10
C ASP A 464 11.97 -7.34 -48.62
N GLY A 465 11.04 -7.68 -47.70
CA GLY A 465 11.18 -7.44 -46.27
C GLY A 465 10.82 -6.02 -45.83
N ASN A 466 10.32 -5.19 -46.73
CA ASN A 466 10.11 -3.77 -46.50
C ASN A 466 8.68 -3.44 -46.10
N LYS A 467 7.71 -4.33 -46.38
CA LYS A 467 6.30 -4.11 -46.07
C LYS A 467 5.76 -5.17 -45.13
N VAL A 468 5.04 -4.72 -44.13
CA VAL A 468 4.42 -5.59 -43.12
C VAL A 468 2.91 -5.37 -43.18
N TYR A 469 2.15 -6.45 -43.39
CA TYR A 469 0.70 -6.44 -43.28
C TYR A 469 0.30 -6.82 -41.85
N LEU A 470 -0.31 -5.86 -41.16
CA LEU A 470 -0.73 -5.95 -39.76
C LEU A 470 -2.26 -6.02 -39.67
N GLU A 471 -2.74 -6.72 -38.65
CA GLU A 471 -4.16 -6.79 -38.29
C GLU A 471 -4.28 -6.59 -36.79
N LEU A 472 -5.09 -5.61 -36.39
CA LEU A 472 -5.46 -5.37 -35.01
C LEU A 472 -6.81 -6.06 -34.75
N THR A 473 -6.84 -6.89 -33.72
CA THR A 473 -8.08 -7.51 -33.24
C THR A 473 -8.45 -6.96 -31.87
N LYS A 474 -9.75 -6.86 -31.59
CA LYS A 474 -10.31 -6.67 -30.25
C LYS A 474 -11.21 -7.85 -29.93
N ASP A 475 -10.96 -8.54 -28.82
CA ASP A 475 -11.71 -9.72 -28.39
C ASP A 475 -11.83 -10.81 -29.49
N GLY A 476 -10.77 -10.94 -30.29
CA GLY A 476 -10.67 -11.89 -31.41
C GLY A 476 -11.33 -11.45 -32.72
N GLU A 477 -11.98 -10.28 -32.76
CA GLU A 477 -12.58 -9.72 -33.98
C GLU A 477 -11.66 -8.66 -34.59
N VAL A 478 -11.52 -8.67 -35.92
CA VAL A 478 -10.68 -7.68 -36.62
C VAL A 478 -11.33 -6.31 -36.58
N VAL A 479 -10.65 -5.34 -35.99
CA VAL A 479 -11.10 -3.94 -35.90
C VAL A 479 -10.37 -3.04 -36.88
N ASP A 480 -9.13 -3.37 -37.25
CA ASP A 480 -8.36 -2.66 -38.27
C ASP A 480 -7.32 -3.56 -38.93
N SER A 481 -6.90 -3.18 -40.15
CA SER A 481 -5.76 -3.80 -40.82
C SER A 481 -5.06 -2.81 -41.74
N LYS A 482 -3.73 -2.73 -41.66
CA LYS A 482 -2.92 -1.77 -42.41
C LYS A 482 -1.65 -2.44 -42.94
N VAL A 483 -1.15 -1.94 -44.06
CA VAL A 483 0.21 -2.26 -44.53
C VAL A 483 1.09 -1.07 -44.19
N ILE A 484 2.13 -1.29 -43.38
CA ILE A 484 3.18 -0.30 -43.10
C ILE A 484 4.46 -0.68 -43.84
N SER A 485 5.37 0.27 -44.02
CA SER A 485 6.61 0.07 -44.79
C SER A 485 7.86 0.49 -44.01
N PRO A 486 8.11 -0.10 -42.81
CA PRO A 486 9.10 0.42 -41.86
C PRO A 486 10.53 0.41 -42.40
N SER A 487 10.84 -0.51 -43.33
CA SER A 487 12.17 -0.63 -43.95
C SER A 487 12.25 -0.08 -45.38
N ALA A 488 11.27 0.72 -45.82
CA ALA A 488 11.35 1.37 -47.12
C ALA A 488 12.46 2.44 -47.17
N ASP A 489 13.01 2.68 -48.37
CA ASP A 489 13.99 3.73 -48.59
C ASP A 489 13.37 5.11 -48.26
N ASN A 490 13.94 5.80 -47.26
CA ASN A 490 13.45 7.07 -46.69
C ASN A 490 12.12 6.95 -45.90
N ALA A 491 11.83 5.79 -45.31
CA ALA A 491 10.71 5.65 -44.38
C ALA A 491 10.82 6.66 -43.22
N ASP A 492 9.79 7.47 -43.06
CA ASP A 492 9.62 8.42 -41.95
C ASP A 492 8.93 7.76 -40.74
N MET A 493 8.57 8.57 -39.73
CA MET A 493 7.90 8.08 -38.53
C MET A 493 6.53 7.45 -38.83
N ALA A 494 5.77 8.02 -39.77
CA ALA A 494 4.46 7.52 -40.16
C ALA A 494 4.53 6.20 -40.95
N ASP A 495 5.58 6.00 -41.74
CA ASP A 495 5.84 4.74 -42.45
C ASP A 495 6.19 3.58 -41.52
N LYS A 496 6.72 3.89 -40.33
CA LYS A 496 7.16 2.93 -39.30
C LYS A 496 6.15 2.72 -38.18
N THR A 497 5.21 3.65 -38.02
CA THR A 497 4.24 3.59 -36.92
C THR A 497 2.90 3.03 -37.43
N TYR A 498 2.49 1.91 -36.85
CA TYR A 498 1.10 1.48 -36.90
C TYR A 498 0.30 2.28 -35.88
N TYR A 499 -0.86 2.79 -36.29
CA TYR A 499 -1.79 3.47 -35.38
C TYR A 499 -3.23 3.11 -35.75
N TYR A 500 -4.08 3.03 -34.75
CA TYR A 500 -5.51 2.77 -34.88
C TYR A 500 -6.31 3.92 -34.27
N LYS A 501 -7.24 4.45 -35.07
CA LYS A 501 -8.08 5.60 -34.74
C LYS A 501 -9.52 5.17 -34.59
N ARG A 502 -10.23 5.81 -33.67
CA ARG A 502 -11.68 5.70 -33.57
C ARG A 502 -12.30 6.88 -32.86
N ASP A 503 -13.59 7.06 -33.08
CA ASP A 503 -14.42 7.90 -32.22
C ASP A 503 -14.36 7.40 -30.77
N VAL A 504 -14.18 8.35 -29.86
CA VAL A 504 -14.22 8.15 -28.42
C VAL A 504 -15.24 9.15 -27.89
N GLY A 505 -16.49 8.71 -27.72
CA GLY A 505 -17.59 9.61 -27.37
C GLY A 505 -17.82 10.69 -28.43
N ASP A 506 -17.64 11.96 -28.06
CA ASP A 506 -17.84 13.11 -28.94
C ASP A 506 -16.58 13.44 -29.76
N SER A 507 -15.39 13.13 -29.24
CA SER A 507 -14.12 13.27 -29.97
C SER A 507 -13.98 12.28 -31.13
N LYS A 508 -13.49 12.77 -32.27
CA LYS A 508 -13.48 12.04 -33.55
C LYS A 508 -12.09 11.59 -33.96
N ASP A 509 -12.04 10.37 -34.51
CA ASP A 509 -10.84 9.79 -35.12
C ASP A 509 -9.54 9.99 -34.28
N VAL A 510 -9.64 9.76 -32.96
CA VAL A 510 -8.51 9.86 -32.02
C VAL A 510 -7.65 8.60 -32.12
N VAL A 511 -6.33 8.74 -32.19
CA VAL A 511 -5.41 7.60 -32.08
C VAL A 511 -5.49 7.02 -30.66
N ILE A 512 -5.79 5.72 -30.54
CA ILE A 512 -5.92 5.03 -29.23
C ILE A 512 -5.00 3.81 -29.07
N VAL A 513 -4.34 3.39 -30.16
CA VAL A 513 -3.31 2.34 -30.15
C VAL A 513 -2.25 2.78 -31.15
N ALA A 514 -0.98 2.79 -30.72
CA ALA A 514 0.17 3.05 -31.56
C ALA A 514 1.27 2.01 -31.30
N VAL A 515 1.97 1.58 -32.35
CA VAL A 515 3.11 0.65 -32.27
C VAL A 515 4.16 1.04 -33.31
N HIS A 516 5.38 1.31 -32.86
CA HIS A 516 6.52 1.60 -33.72
C HIS A 516 7.26 0.31 -34.13
N PHE A 517 7.72 0.21 -35.39
CA PHE A 517 8.34 -0.99 -35.98
C PHE A 517 9.70 -0.75 -36.62
#